data_AF-A0A529JYW4-F1
#
_entry.id   AF-A0A529JYW4-F1
#
_cell.length_a   1.000
_cell.length_b   1.000
_cell.length_c   1.000
_cell.angle_alpha   90.00
_cell.angle_beta   90.00
_cell.angle_gamma   90.00
#
_symmetry.space_group_name_H-M   'P 1'
#
loop_
_entity.id
_entity.type
_entity.pdbx_description
1 polymer ?
#
loop_
_entity_poly.entity_id
_entity_poly.type
_entity_poly.pdbx_seq_one_letter_code
_entity_poly.pdbx_strand_id
1 'polypeptide(L)'
;VVIVTSYCPDAVEASRLAQQTCRGLKVFYDLDTPVTLARIEQGLRPAYYGPEGLRDFDLVLSYTGGTAIGALKTLLGARRVLPLYGHVDPERHRPAEPRAEFAGDLSYLGTYAADRQAGVEKLL
;
A
#
# COMPACT_ATOMS: atom_id res chain seq x y z
N VAL A 1 8.15 17.45 5.03
CA VAL A 1 7.34 16.23 5.17
C VAL A 1 8.30 15.06 5.32
N VAL A 2 8.01 14.10 6.18
CA VAL A 2 8.71 12.81 6.23
C VAL A 2 7.71 11.72 5.91
N ILE A 3 8.09 10.79 5.02
CA ILE A 3 7.27 9.65 4.62
C ILE A 3 8.01 8.37 5.01
N VAL A 4 7.33 7.51 5.77
CA VAL A 4 7.78 6.15 6.10
C VAL A 4 6.88 5.17 5.37
N THR A 5 7.43 4.12 4.77
CA THR A 5 6.64 3.16 3.98
C THR A 5 6.50 1.81 4.70
N SER A 6 5.42 1.09 4.43
CA SER A 6 5.40 -0.36 4.70
C SER A 6 6.49 -1.07 3.88
N TYR A 7 6.88 -2.27 4.31
CA TYR A 7 7.99 -3.05 3.74
C TYR A 7 9.39 -2.41 3.83
N CYS A 8 9.53 -1.24 4.47
CA CYS A 8 10.85 -0.75 4.89
C CYS A 8 11.31 -1.54 6.13
N PRO A 9 12.47 -2.24 6.09
CA PRO A 9 12.98 -3.00 7.24
C PRO A 9 13.15 -2.14 8.50
N ASP A 10 13.52 -0.87 8.30
CA ASP A 10 13.77 0.09 9.38
C ASP A 10 12.55 0.96 9.71
N ALA A 11 11.36 0.62 9.21
CA ALA A 11 10.17 1.48 9.32
C ALA A 11 9.84 1.88 10.76
N VAL A 12 10.03 0.99 11.74
CA VAL A 12 9.78 1.30 13.16
C VAL A 12 10.76 2.36 13.67
N GLU A 13 12.06 2.22 13.38
CA GLU A 13 13.06 3.19 13.82
C GLU A 13 12.94 4.50 13.04
N ALA A 14 12.68 4.45 11.73
CA ALA A 14 12.38 5.61 10.91
C ALA A 14 11.14 6.36 11.41
N SER A 15 10.11 5.64 11.86
CA SER A 15 8.92 6.24 12.49
C SER A 15 9.30 6.97 13.77
N ARG A 16 10.09 6.33 14.65
CA ARG A 16 10.55 6.94 15.90
C ARG A 16 11.35 8.22 15.63
N LEU A 17 12.28 8.17 14.67
CA LEU A 17 13.06 9.34 14.26
C LEU A 17 12.18 10.44 13.69
N ALA A 18 11.20 10.10 12.85
CA ALA A 18 10.25 11.06 12.29
C ALA A 18 9.43 11.75 13.38
N GLN A 19 8.98 11.00 14.40
CA GLN A 19 8.26 11.58 15.54
C GLN A 19 9.13 12.55 16.35
N GLN A 20 10.41 12.24 16.52
CA GLN A 20 11.33 13.05 17.32
C GLN A 20 11.84 14.30 16.60
N THR A 21 12.02 14.22 15.28
CA THR A 21 12.79 15.23 14.54
C THR A 21 11.96 16.00 13.51
N CYS A 22 10.86 15.43 13.02
CA CYS A 22 10.08 16.07 11.96
C CYS A 22 9.23 17.22 12.54
N ARG A 23 9.53 18.45 12.11
CA ARG A 23 8.71 19.63 12.41
C ARG A 23 7.51 19.81 11.48
N GLY A 24 7.35 18.95 10.48
CA GLY A 24 6.28 19.00 9.48
C GLY A 24 5.35 17.79 9.53
N LEU A 25 4.68 17.51 8.40
CA LEU A 25 3.80 16.34 8.25
C LEU A 25 4.60 15.03 8.31
N LYS A 26 4.12 14.13 9.16
CA LYS A 26 4.57 12.75 9.29
C LYS A 26 3.57 11.85 8.59
N VAL A 27 4.01 11.18 7.54
CA VAL A 27 3.16 10.37 6.67
C VAL A 27 3.61 8.93 6.73
N PHE A 28 2.66 8.01 6.89
CA PHE A 28 2.89 6.58 6.65
C PHE A 28 2.29 6.20 5.32
N TYR A 29 3.04 5.56 4.42
CA TYR A 29 2.51 5.05 3.17
C TYR A 29 2.50 3.52 3.20
N ASP A 30 1.30 2.95 3.33
CA ASP A 30 1.12 1.52 3.21
C ASP A 30 1.05 1.11 1.74
N LEU A 31 2.14 0.53 1.24
CA LEU A 31 2.34 0.06 -0.13
C LEU A 31 1.58 -1.23 -0.46
N ASP A 32 1.06 -1.95 0.53
CA ASP A 32 0.26 -3.15 0.29
C ASP A 32 -0.79 -3.32 1.40
N THR A 33 -1.75 -2.41 1.41
CA THR A 33 -2.83 -2.37 2.40
C THR A 33 -3.62 -3.68 2.49
N PRO A 34 -3.97 -4.39 1.39
CA PRO A 34 -4.62 -5.69 1.48
C PRO A 34 -3.79 -6.71 2.27
N VAL A 35 -2.49 -6.79 2.02
CA VAL A 35 -1.61 -7.72 2.76
C VAL A 35 -1.45 -7.28 4.21
N THR A 36 -1.35 -5.98 4.49
CA THR A 36 -1.35 -5.44 5.87
C THR A 36 -2.59 -5.90 6.62
N LEU A 37 -3.77 -5.69 6.05
CA LEU A 37 -5.05 -6.02 6.70
C LEU A 37 -5.23 -7.53 6.86
N ALA A 38 -4.92 -8.33 5.83
CA ALA A 38 -5.01 -9.79 5.91
C ALA A 38 -4.12 -10.37 7.02
N ARG A 39 -2.91 -9.81 7.22
CA ARG A 39 -2.05 -10.20 8.34
C ARG A 39 -2.66 -9.86 9.69
N ILE A 40 -3.22 -8.66 9.84
CA ILE A 40 -3.89 -8.25 11.08
C ILE A 40 -5.08 -9.17 11.39
N GLU A 41 -5.88 -9.52 10.38
CA GLU A 41 -7.02 -10.44 10.52
C GLU A 41 -6.59 -11.84 10.96
N GLN A 42 -5.39 -12.29 10.58
CA GLN A 42 -4.77 -13.53 11.03
C GLN A 42 -4.13 -13.43 12.43
N GLY A 43 -4.26 -12.29 13.12
CA GLY A 43 -3.63 -12.03 14.41
C GLY A 43 -2.12 -11.78 14.32
N LEU A 44 -1.59 -11.60 13.11
CA LEU A 44 -0.18 -11.27 12.89
C LEU A 44 0.02 -9.76 12.96
N ARG A 45 1.19 -9.35 13.43
CA ARG A 45 1.59 -7.94 13.45
C ARG A 45 2.67 -7.70 12.40
N PRO A 46 2.36 -6.92 11.34
CA PRO A 46 3.37 -6.51 10.37
C PRO A 46 4.56 -5.77 11.00
N ALA A 47 5.75 -6.03 10.47
CA ALA A 47 7.02 -5.57 11.06
C ALA A 47 7.31 -4.06 10.90
N TYR A 48 6.44 -3.32 10.22
CA TYR A 48 6.69 -1.93 9.82
C TYR A 48 5.99 -0.86 10.69
N TYR A 49 5.36 -1.24 11.80
CA TYR A 49 4.86 -0.28 12.79
C TYR A 49 4.90 -0.79 14.24
N GLY A 50 4.98 0.17 15.16
CA GLY A 50 4.99 -0.02 16.60
C GLY A 50 3.65 -0.50 17.17
N PRO A 51 3.58 -0.80 18.49
CA PRO A 51 2.34 -1.23 19.14
C PRO A 51 1.26 -0.14 19.09
N GLU A 52 1.67 1.11 18.90
CA GLU A 52 0.80 2.26 18.69
C GLU A 52 0.07 2.24 17.34
N GLY A 53 0.42 1.31 16.44
CA GLY A 53 -0.13 1.23 15.09
C GLY A 53 0.27 2.46 14.28
N LEU A 54 -0.72 3.16 13.73
CA LEU A 54 -0.55 4.33 12.85
C LEU A 54 -1.08 5.64 13.46
N ARG A 55 -1.38 5.67 14.76
CA ARG A 55 -1.98 6.84 15.44
C ARG A 55 -1.10 8.08 15.43
N ASP A 56 0.23 7.89 15.46
CA ASP A 56 1.20 8.99 15.55
C ASP A 56 1.47 9.67 14.20
N PHE A 57 0.95 9.12 13.10
CA PHE A 57 1.04 9.74 11.79
C PHE A 57 -0.06 10.78 11.61
N ASP A 58 0.27 11.86 10.91
CA ASP A 58 -0.67 12.93 10.56
C ASP A 58 -1.53 12.54 9.36
N LEU A 59 -0.97 11.68 8.50
CA LEU A 59 -1.64 11.11 7.34
C LEU A 59 -1.13 9.69 7.08
N VAL A 60 -2.05 8.78 6.80
CA VAL A 60 -1.76 7.47 6.24
C VAL A 60 -2.20 7.46 4.79
N LEU A 61 -1.29 7.10 3.89
CA LEU A 61 -1.57 6.86 2.49
C LEU A 61 -1.75 5.35 2.31
N SER A 62 -2.82 4.97 1.63
CA SER A 62 -3.17 3.57 1.37
C SER A 62 -2.97 3.29 -0.11
N TYR A 63 -2.24 2.24 -0.46
CA TYR A 63 -2.06 1.85 -1.87
C TYR A 63 -3.39 1.42 -2.51
N THR A 64 -4.38 1.04 -1.70
CA THR A 64 -5.73 0.71 -2.16
C THR A 64 -6.79 1.62 -1.56
N GLY A 65 -7.95 1.67 -2.21
CA GLY A 65 -9.11 2.45 -1.76
C GLY A 65 -10.16 1.58 -1.07
N GLY A 66 -11.41 2.06 -1.06
CA GLY A 66 -12.56 1.31 -0.57
C GLY A 66 -12.56 1.07 0.95
N THR A 67 -13.00 -0.11 1.37
CA THR A 67 -13.16 -0.48 2.79
C THR A 67 -11.84 -0.46 3.56
N ALA A 68 -10.71 -0.64 2.88
CA ALA A 68 -9.38 -0.57 3.45
C ALA A 68 -9.11 0.77 4.18
N ILE A 69 -9.66 1.88 3.66
CA ILE A 69 -9.52 3.21 4.26
C ILE A 69 -10.15 3.25 5.66
N GLY A 70 -11.32 2.63 5.83
CA GLY A 70 -11.98 2.52 7.13
C GLY A 70 -11.26 1.55 8.06
N ALA A 71 -10.82 0.41 7.53
CA ALA A 71 -10.11 -0.61 8.29
C ALA A 71 -8.80 -0.08 8.90
N LEU A 72 -8.01 0.71 8.16
CA LEU A 72 -6.79 1.34 8.68
C LEU A 72 -7.07 2.31 9.85
N LYS A 73 -8.22 2.99 9.85
CA LYS A 73 -8.63 3.85 10.96
C LYS A 73 -9.01 3.02 12.18
N THR A 74 -9.89 2.04 12.00
CA THR A 74 -10.45 1.25 13.10
C THR A 74 -9.42 0.29 13.72
N LEU A 75 -8.61 -0.37 12.89
CA LEU A 75 -7.69 -1.42 13.35
C LEU A 75 -6.32 -0.87 13.75
N LEU A 76 -5.85 0.21 13.12
CA LEU A 76 -4.51 0.77 13.38
C LEU A 76 -4.53 2.18 13.98
N GLY A 77 -5.71 2.74 14.26
CA GLY A 77 -5.84 4.05 14.89
C GLY A 77 -5.42 5.22 14.01
N ALA A 78 -5.34 5.02 12.68
CA ALA A 78 -4.98 6.09 11.76
C ALA A 78 -5.97 7.26 11.84
N ARG A 79 -5.48 8.47 12.08
CA ARG A 79 -6.33 9.67 12.24
C ARG A 79 -6.93 10.13 10.90
N ARG A 80 -6.10 10.16 9.86
CA ARG A 80 -6.47 10.52 8.49
C ARG A 80 -5.89 9.50 7.54
N VAL A 81 -6.74 8.95 6.68
CA VAL A 81 -6.35 7.95 5.67
C VAL A 81 -6.86 8.42 4.32
N LEU A 82 -5.99 8.43 3.30
CA LEU A 82 -6.34 8.73 1.91
C LEU A 82 -5.72 7.68 0.99
N PRO A 83 -6.38 7.30 -0.11
CA PRO A 83 -5.76 6.45 -1.11
C PRO A 83 -4.66 7.23 -1.85
N LEU A 84 -3.52 6.59 -2.08
CA LEU A 84 -2.52 6.98 -3.05
C LEU A 84 -2.16 5.74 -3.87
N TYR A 85 -2.75 5.63 -5.05
CA TYR A 85 -2.52 4.52 -5.96
C TYR A 85 -1.12 4.58 -6.58
N GLY A 86 -0.65 3.43 -7.06
CA GLY A 86 0.51 3.36 -7.93
C GLY A 86 0.31 4.27 -9.14
N HIS A 87 1.31 5.10 -9.40
CA HIS A 87 1.33 6.02 -10.53
C HIS A 87 2.57 5.75 -11.37
N VAL A 88 2.47 6.13 -12.62
CA VAL A 88 3.59 6.12 -13.57
C VAL A 88 3.82 7.55 -14.04
N ASP A 89 5.04 7.86 -14.42
CA ASP A 89 5.34 9.12 -15.10
C ASP A 89 4.67 9.09 -16.49
N PRO A 90 3.70 9.97 -16.78
CA PRO A 90 2.98 9.96 -18.04
C PRO A 90 3.84 10.37 -19.24
N GLU A 91 4.94 11.11 -19.03
CA GLU A 91 5.86 11.49 -20.11
C GLU A 91 6.69 10.28 -20.56
N ARG A 92 6.96 9.36 -19.64
CA ARG A 92 7.71 8.11 -19.91
C ARG A 92 6.81 6.93 -20.27
N HIS A 93 5.68 6.79 -19.58
CA HIS A 93 4.73 5.68 -19.71
C HIS A 93 3.44 6.14 -20.38
N ARG A 94 3.58 6.70 -21.59
CA ARG A 94 2.47 7.11 -22.45
C ARG A 94 1.93 5.94 -23.29
N PRO A 95 0.67 6.03 -23.78
CA PRO A 95 0.15 5.08 -24.74
C PRO A 95 1.10 4.88 -25.92
N ALA A 96 1.37 3.61 -26.26
CA ALA A 96 2.14 3.21 -27.42
C ALA A 96 1.21 2.87 -28.60
N GLU A 97 1.79 2.75 -29.80
CA GLU A 97 1.05 2.27 -30.97
C GLU A 97 0.45 0.88 -30.68
N PRO A 98 -0.85 0.66 -30.97
CA PRO A 98 -1.48 -0.64 -30.78
C PRO A 98 -0.77 -1.74 -31.57
N ARG A 99 -0.58 -2.91 -30.95
CA ARG A 99 -0.01 -4.09 -31.61
C ARG A 99 -1.08 -5.15 -31.77
N ALA A 100 -1.32 -5.60 -33.00
CA ALA A 100 -2.36 -6.58 -33.32
C ALA A 100 -2.18 -7.91 -32.58
N GLU A 101 -0.95 -8.29 -32.24
CA GLU A 101 -0.64 -9.50 -31.46
C GLU A 101 -1.19 -9.48 -30.02
N PHE A 102 -1.52 -8.30 -29.48
CA PHE A 102 -2.12 -8.14 -28.15
C PHE A 102 -3.63 -7.85 -28.20
N ALA A 103 -4.25 -7.92 -29.38
CA ALA A 103 -5.68 -7.71 -29.51
C ALA A 103 -6.46 -8.86 -28.83
N GLY A 104 -7.39 -8.52 -27.95
CA GLY A 104 -8.26 -9.48 -27.27
C GLY A 104 -9.35 -8.79 -26.46
N ASP A 105 -10.43 -9.50 -26.19
CA ASP A 105 -11.54 -9.01 -25.34
C ASP A 105 -11.12 -8.93 -23.85
N LEU A 106 -10.12 -9.73 -23.46
CA LEU A 106 -9.56 -9.78 -22.10
C LEU A 106 -8.08 -10.19 -22.14
N SER A 107 -7.25 -9.52 -21.33
CA SER A 107 -5.85 -9.90 -21.12
C SER A 107 -5.45 -9.73 -19.65
N TYR A 108 -4.47 -10.50 -19.20
CA TYR A 108 -3.91 -10.40 -17.86
C TYR A 108 -2.41 -10.15 -17.92
N LEU A 109 -1.97 -9.10 -17.25
CA LEU A 109 -0.57 -8.76 -17.08
C LEU A 109 -0.31 -8.52 -15.59
N GLY A 110 0.60 -9.29 -15.02
CA GLY A 110 0.99 -9.12 -13.63
C GLY A 110 2.19 -9.98 -13.28
N THR A 111 2.88 -9.60 -12.22
CA THR A 111 3.91 -10.45 -11.62
C THR A 111 3.26 -11.72 -11.09
N TYR A 112 3.87 -12.87 -11.41
CA TYR A 112 3.46 -14.15 -10.87
C TYR A 112 3.43 -14.10 -9.33
N ALA A 113 2.32 -14.57 -8.75
CA ALA A 113 2.20 -14.76 -7.32
C ALA A 113 1.33 -15.98 -7.03
N ALA A 114 1.88 -16.92 -6.26
CA ALA A 114 1.29 -18.23 -6.05
C ALA A 114 -0.10 -18.16 -5.39
N ASP A 115 -0.32 -17.16 -4.51
CA ASP A 115 -1.59 -16.90 -3.83
C ASP A 115 -2.71 -16.43 -4.77
N ARG A 116 -2.36 -15.85 -5.92
CA ARG A 116 -3.32 -15.36 -6.93
C ARG A 116 -3.54 -16.32 -8.09
N GLN A 117 -2.62 -17.27 -8.30
CA GLN A 117 -2.58 -18.09 -9.51
C GLN A 117 -3.85 -18.91 -9.72
N ALA A 118 -4.38 -19.55 -8.68
CA ALA A 118 -5.62 -20.32 -8.78
C ALA A 118 -6.83 -19.45 -9.17
N GLY A 119 -6.85 -18.18 -8.77
CA GLY A 119 -7.89 -17.23 -9.17
C GLY A 119 -7.76 -16.83 -10.64
N VAL A 120 -6.53 -16.61 -11.10
CA VAL A 120 -6.21 -16.34 -12.51
C VAL A 120 -6.66 -17.51 -13.38
N GLU A 121 -6.26 -18.73 -13.08
CA GLU A 121 -6.62 -19.94 -13.85
C GLU A 121 -8.12 -20.26 -13.87
N LYS A 122 -8.86 -19.78 -12.86
CA LYS A 122 -10.31 -19.98 -12.80
C LYS A 122 -11.08 -18.96 -13.63
N LEU A 123 -10.53 -17.75 -13.79
CA LEU A 123 -11.23 -16.59 -14.35
C LEU A 123 -10.74 -16.20 -15.75
N LEU A 124 -9.62 -16.75 -16.19
CA LEU A 124 -8.96 -16.52 -17.49
C LEU A 124 -8.71 -17.86 -18.18
#